data_AF-A0A0V1K307-F1
#
_entry.id   AF-A0A0V1K307-F1
#
_cell.length_a   1.000
_cell.length_b   1.000
_cell.length_c   1.000
_cell.angle_alpha   90.00
_cell.angle_beta   90.00
_cell.angle_gamma   90.00
#
_symmetry.space_group_name_H-M   'P 1'
#
loop_
_entity.id
_entity.type
_entity.pdbx_description
1 polymer ?
#
loop_
_entity_poly.entity_id
_entity_poly.type
_entity_poly.pdbx_seq_one_letter_code
_entity_poly.pdbx_strand_id
1 'polypeptide(L)'
;MANEPQPQNASPEGQSEVKGDKIQEKEVVELSGRRIFLVRHGERMDRVFPGWLRLGFTDLGAYRPYDLNMPLRARVDAAVNMILKLHENTKCNLLFVVHAPTIDAIGRSLMNKPAIGLSNYELSKMGIHFPYASVVALEETNTNGKWQLMPNVLPPISFLDFSNRVNINFFTRS
;
A
#
# COMPACT_ATOMS: atom_id res chain seq x y z
N MET A 1 74.48 -17.09 5.57
CA MET A 1 73.44 -17.21 4.53
C MET A 1 72.18 -17.68 5.23
N ALA A 2 71.11 -16.90 5.18
CA ALA A 2 69.85 -17.23 5.84
C ALA A 2 68.91 -17.93 4.86
N ASN A 3 68.19 -18.96 5.30
CA ASN A 3 67.19 -19.64 4.48
C ASN A 3 65.87 -18.88 4.56
N GLU A 4 65.27 -18.60 3.40
CA GLU A 4 63.95 -17.98 3.29
C GLU A 4 62.84 -19.01 3.63
N PRO A 5 61.75 -18.61 4.31
CA PRO A 5 60.61 -19.49 4.56
C PRO A 5 59.75 -19.65 3.29
N GLN A 6 59.43 -20.90 2.95
CA GLN A 6 58.50 -21.19 1.83
C GLN A 6 57.05 -20.83 2.20
N PRO A 7 56.24 -20.37 1.23
CA PRO A 7 54.84 -20.04 1.46
C PRO A 7 54.00 -21.29 1.74
N GLN A 8 53.12 -21.21 2.75
CA GLN A 8 52.10 -22.23 2.99
C GLN A 8 50.96 -22.07 1.99
N ASN A 9 50.63 -23.14 1.27
CA ASN A 9 49.47 -23.16 0.37
C ASN A 9 48.18 -23.06 1.19
N ALA A 10 47.42 -21.98 1.00
CA ALA A 10 46.07 -21.87 1.54
C ALA A 10 45.14 -22.91 0.87
N SER A 11 44.34 -23.61 1.67
CA SER A 11 43.27 -24.47 1.14
C SER A 11 42.21 -23.60 0.47
N PRO A 12 41.65 -24.01 -0.68
CA PRO A 12 40.52 -23.29 -1.27
C PRO A 12 39.30 -23.43 -0.35
N GLU A 13 38.88 -22.31 0.24
CA GLU A 13 37.63 -22.24 1.01
C GLU A 13 36.42 -22.45 0.09
N GLY A 14 35.36 -23.05 0.64
CA GLY A 14 34.31 -23.67 -0.16
C GLY A 14 33.56 -22.72 -1.07
N GLN A 15 33.74 -22.89 -2.39
CA GLN A 15 32.73 -22.48 -3.36
C GLN A 15 31.53 -23.41 -3.23
N SER A 16 30.50 -22.99 -2.49
CA SER A 16 29.19 -23.60 -2.64
C SER A 16 28.63 -23.19 -4.00
N GLU A 17 28.55 -24.14 -4.93
CA GLU A 17 27.80 -23.96 -6.16
C GLU A 17 26.35 -23.67 -5.80
N VAL A 18 25.94 -22.40 -5.88
CA VAL A 18 24.53 -22.02 -5.82
C VAL A 18 23.89 -22.54 -7.10
N LYS A 19 23.41 -23.77 -7.01
CA LYS A 19 22.63 -24.43 -8.05
C LYS A 19 21.43 -23.54 -8.32
N GLY A 20 21.45 -22.83 -9.45
CA GLY A 20 20.42 -21.84 -9.77
C GLY A 20 19.06 -22.51 -9.77
N ASP A 21 18.23 -22.18 -8.78
CA ASP A 21 16.85 -22.63 -8.73
C ASP A 21 16.18 -22.22 -10.04
N LYS A 22 15.71 -23.20 -10.80
CA LYS A 22 14.95 -22.95 -12.01
C LYS A 22 13.74 -22.14 -11.61
N ILE A 23 13.69 -20.88 -12.08
CA ILE A 23 12.51 -20.04 -11.94
C ILE A 23 11.37 -20.81 -12.60
N GLN A 24 10.49 -21.39 -11.79
CA GLN A 24 9.29 -22.05 -12.29
C GLN A 24 8.47 -20.98 -12.99
N GLU A 25 8.14 -21.21 -14.27
CA GLU A 25 7.21 -20.34 -14.98
C GLU A 25 5.93 -20.29 -14.16
N LYS A 26 5.61 -19.11 -13.62
CA LYS A 26 4.39 -18.93 -12.84
C LYS A 26 3.22 -19.23 -13.74
N GLU A 27 2.49 -20.28 -13.38
CA GLU A 27 1.18 -20.60 -13.95
C GLU A 27 0.35 -19.31 -14.06
N VAL A 28 -0.16 -19.02 -15.25
CA VAL A 28 -0.89 -17.77 -15.51
C VAL A 28 -2.26 -17.89 -14.83
N VAL A 29 -2.31 -17.52 -13.55
CA VAL A 29 -3.51 -17.57 -12.72
C VAL A 29 -4.60 -16.73 -13.40
N GLU A 30 -5.61 -17.39 -13.96
CA GLU A 30 -6.75 -16.69 -14.55
C GLU A 30 -7.40 -15.84 -13.45
N LEU A 31 -7.55 -14.55 -13.72
CA LEU A 31 -8.12 -13.64 -12.74
C LEU A 31 -9.61 -13.92 -12.57
N SER A 32 -10.06 -13.93 -11.32
CA SER A 32 -11.48 -13.95 -10.92
C SER A 32 -12.21 -12.76 -11.57
N GLY A 33 -11.81 -11.56 -11.15
CA GLY A 33 -12.24 -10.27 -11.70
C GLY A 33 -11.07 -9.27 -11.70
N ARG A 34 -11.37 -7.98 -11.56
CA ARG A 34 -10.33 -6.96 -11.34
C ARG A 34 -9.71 -7.09 -9.95
N ARG A 35 -8.42 -6.78 -9.82
CA ARG A 35 -7.71 -6.70 -8.54
C ARG A 35 -7.08 -5.34 -8.38
N ILE A 36 -7.18 -4.76 -7.20
CA ILE A 36 -6.61 -3.46 -6.86
C ILE A 36 -5.59 -3.65 -5.74
N PHE A 37 -4.39 -3.09 -5.93
CA PHE A 37 -3.33 -3.02 -4.95
C PHE A 37 -3.15 -1.55 -4.53
N LEU A 38 -3.37 -1.26 -3.25
CA LEU A 38 -3.21 0.05 -2.64
C LEU A 38 -1.91 0.03 -1.82
N VAL A 39 -0.88 0.75 -2.28
CA VAL A 39 0.44 0.79 -1.64
C VAL A 39 0.64 2.13 -0.96
N ARG A 40 1.01 2.11 0.33
CA ARG A 40 1.33 3.36 1.04
C ARG A 40 2.67 3.92 0.59
N HIS A 41 2.64 5.15 0.10
CA HIS A 41 3.79 5.99 -0.17
C HIS A 41 3.68 7.36 0.53
N GLY A 42 4.82 8.03 0.69
CA GLY A 42 4.94 9.37 1.25
C GLY A 42 4.70 9.49 2.76
N GLU A 43 5.35 10.49 3.34
CA GLU A 43 5.03 11.06 4.65
C GLU A 43 3.59 11.55 4.75
N ARG A 44 3.18 11.85 5.98
CA ARG A 44 1.93 12.55 6.25
C ARG A 44 2.19 14.05 6.19
N MET A 45 1.33 14.80 5.49
CA MET A 45 1.48 16.25 5.28
C MET A 45 1.58 17.05 6.57
N ASP A 46 1.04 16.59 7.69
CA ASP A 46 1.16 17.24 8.99
C ASP A 46 2.55 17.08 9.64
N ARG A 47 3.30 16.03 9.29
CA ARG A 47 4.66 15.80 9.78
C ARG A 47 5.67 16.69 9.08
N VAL A 48 5.44 17.02 7.81
CA VAL A 48 6.38 17.81 6.98
C VAL A 48 5.89 19.25 6.77
N PHE A 49 4.58 19.47 6.76
CA PHE A 49 3.94 20.78 6.63
C PHE A 49 2.77 20.93 7.63
N PRO A 50 3.01 20.97 8.96
CA PRO A 50 1.95 21.06 9.97
C PRO A 50 1.00 22.26 9.78
N GLY A 51 1.50 23.36 9.22
CA GLY A 51 0.67 24.52 8.84
C GLY A 51 -0.41 24.19 7.81
N TRP A 52 -0.18 23.24 6.89
CA TRP A 52 -1.14 22.88 5.84
C TRP A 52 -2.45 22.32 6.42
N LEU A 53 -2.39 21.51 7.49
CA LEU A 53 -3.61 21.05 8.16
C LEU A 53 -4.43 22.20 8.74
N ARG A 54 -3.78 23.20 9.35
CA ARG A 54 -4.48 24.36 9.91
C ARG A 54 -5.19 25.20 8.84
N LEU A 55 -4.67 25.17 7.62
CA LEU A 55 -5.22 25.92 6.48
C LEU A 55 -6.34 25.14 5.76
N GLY A 56 -6.26 23.80 5.79
CA GLY A 56 -7.24 22.87 5.20
C GLY A 56 -8.50 22.60 6.04
N PHE A 57 -8.64 23.20 7.22
CA PHE A 57 -9.79 23.01 8.11
C PHE A 57 -10.18 24.34 8.78
N THR A 58 -11.46 24.52 9.10
CA THR A 58 -11.94 25.66 9.90
C THR A 58 -11.73 25.41 11.39
N ASP A 59 -11.85 26.46 12.21
CA ASP A 59 -11.76 26.35 13.69
C ASP A 59 -12.88 25.44 14.28
N LEU A 60 -13.94 25.18 13.52
CA LEU A 60 -15.03 24.24 13.85
C LEU A 60 -14.76 22.80 13.35
N GLY A 61 -13.54 22.52 12.85
CA GLY A 61 -13.14 21.21 12.35
C GLY A 61 -13.71 20.80 10.99
N ALA A 62 -14.41 21.70 10.29
CA ALA A 62 -14.95 21.42 8.96
C ALA A 62 -13.83 21.55 7.89
N TYR A 63 -13.75 20.60 6.97
CA TYR A 63 -12.77 20.65 5.87
C TYR A 63 -13.00 21.86 4.97
N ARG A 64 -11.93 22.58 4.65
CA ARG A 64 -11.89 23.72 3.71
C ARG A 64 -10.80 23.46 2.67
N PRO A 65 -11.11 23.36 1.36
CA PRO A 65 -10.07 23.31 0.35
C PRO A 65 -9.26 24.61 0.37
N TYR A 66 -7.93 24.50 0.44
CA TYR A 66 -7.04 25.65 0.61
C TYR A 66 -6.19 25.93 -0.64
N ASP A 67 -5.55 24.91 -1.23
CA ASP A 67 -4.92 24.90 -2.56
C ASP A 67 -4.48 23.44 -2.91
N LEU A 68 -4.16 22.97 -4.13
CA LEU A 68 -4.29 23.50 -5.50
C LEU A 68 -5.22 22.57 -6.32
N ASN A 69 -5.83 23.09 -7.40
CA ASN A 69 -6.40 22.37 -8.57
C ASN A 69 -7.38 21.19 -8.34
N MET A 70 -7.76 20.87 -7.11
CA MET A 70 -8.73 19.81 -6.82
C MET A 70 -10.16 20.36 -6.93
N PRO A 71 -10.94 20.06 -7.99
CA PRO A 71 -12.32 20.53 -8.05
C PRO A 71 -13.12 19.87 -6.92
N LEU A 72 -14.12 20.58 -6.40
CA LEU A 72 -15.01 20.15 -5.29
C LEU A 72 -15.69 18.78 -5.48
N ARG A 73 -15.63 18.21 -6.70
CA ARG A 73 -16.17 16.89 -7.07
C ARG A 73 -15.10 15.81 -7.34
N ALA A 74 -13.80 16.15 -7.44
CA ALA A 74 -12.72 15.16 -7.56
C ALA A 74 -12.36 14.55 -6.19
N ARG A 75 -13.32 13.85 -5.59
CA ARG A 75 -13.01 12.94 -4.47
C ARG A 75 -12.17 11.79 -5.01
N VAL A 76 -11.37 11.19 -4.13
CA VAL A 76 -10.57 9.98 -4.44
C VAL A 76 -11.43 8.92 -5.12
N ASP A 77 -12.64 8.71 -4.61
CA ASP A 77 -13.67 7.81 -5.15
C ASP A 77 -14.00 8.11 -6.63
N ALA A 78 -14.07 9.37 -7.04
CA ALA A 78 -14.40 9.74 -8.42
C ALA A 78 -13.28 9.35 -9.40
N ALA A 79 -12.02 9.57 -9.01
CA ALA A 79 -10.86 9.18 -9.82
C ALA A 79 -10.74 7.65 -9.91
N VAL A 80 -10.90 6.93 -8.80
CA VAL A 80 -10.86 5.46 -8.76
C VAL A 80 -12.00 4.86 -9.57
N ASN A 81 -13.24 5.33 -9.40
CA ASN A 81 -14.38 4.83 -10.17
C ASN A 81 -14.26 5.15 -11.67
N MET A 82 -13.65 6.26 -12.06
CA MET A 82 -13.34 6.54 -13.47
C MET A 82 -12.36 5.52 -14.05
N ILE A 83 -11.25 5.24 -13.34
CA ILE A 83 -10.26 4.24 -13.76
C ILE A 83 -10.89 2.85 -13.81
N LEU A 84 -11.72 2.49 -12.83
CA LEU A 84 -12.46 1.22 -12.86
C LEU A 84 -13.38 1.14 -14.06
N LYS A 85 -14.14 2.21 -14.38
CA LYS A 85 -15.00 2.23 -15.57
C LYS A 85 -14.23 2.04 -16.88
N LEU A 86 -13.05 2.67 -17.03
CA LEU A 86 -12.17 2.44 -18.18
C LEU A 86 -11.74 0.97 -18.35
N HIS A 87 -11.74 0.21 -17.24
CA HIS A 87 -11.36 -1.20 -17.18
C HIS A 87 -12.54 -2.16 -16.95
N GLU A 88 -13.80 -1.72 -17.15
CA GLU A 88 -15.00 -2.51 -16.80
C GLU A 88 -15.06 -3.88 -17.50
N ASN A 89 -14.57 -3.97 -18.73
CA ASN A 89 -14.55 -5.20 -19.53
C ASN A 89 -13.20 -5.95 -19.48
N THR A 90 -12.26 -5.53 -18.61
CA THR A 90 -10.91 -6.11 -18.53
C THR A 90 -10.62 -6.69 -17.16
N LYS A 91 -10.40 -8.00 -17.09
CA LYS A 91 -9.79 -8.68 -15.94
C LYS A 91 -8.33 -8.21 -15.81
N CYS A 92 -8.03 -7.28 -14.91
CA CYS A 92 -6.70 -6.69 -14.77
C CYS A 92 -6.29 -6.43 -13.31
N ASN A 93 -4.98 -6.26 -13.10
CA ASN A 93 -4.41 -5.79 -11.84
C ASN A 93 -4.16 -4.27 -11.93
N LEU A 94 -4.65 -3.50 -10.98
CA LEU A 94 -4.49 -2.04 -10.89
C LEU A 94 -3.65 -1.69 -9.65
N LEU A 95 -2.64 -0.86 -9.81
CA LEU A 95 -1.75 -0.43 -8.72
C LEU A 95 -1.94 1.06 -8.43
N PHE A 96 -2.33 1.40 -7.20
CA PHE A 96 -2.42 2.78 -6.73
C PHE A 96 -1.38 3.02 -5.63
N VAL A 97 -0.52 4.01 -5.86
CA VAL A 97 0.51 4.44 -4.91
C VAL A 97 0.03 5.72 -4.25
N VAL A 98 -0.34 5.65 -2.97
CA VAL A 98 -1.16 6.67 -2.29
C VAL A 98 -0.81 6.84 -0.81
N HIS A 99 -1.37 7.84 -0.12
CA HIS A 99 -1.16 8.06 1.31
C HIS A 99 -2.09 7.19 2.19
N ALA A 100 -1.73 7.03 3.48
CA ALA A 100 -2.50 6.23 4.44
C ALA A 100 -4.02 6.56 4.52
N PRO A 101 -4.46 7.83 4.55
CA PRO A 101 -5.90 8.15 4.56
C PRO A 101 -6.60 7.78 3.25
N THR A 102 -5.88 7.84 2.13
CA THR A 102 -6.38 7.49 0.80
C THR A 102 -6.64 5.98 0.68
N ILE A 103 -5.81 5.13 1.29
CA ILE A 103 -6.06 3.67 1.37
C ILE A 103 -7.38 3.38 2.08
N ASP A 104 -7.64 4.03 3.22
CA ASP A 104 -8.88 3.86 3.98
C ASP A 104 -10.10 4.35 3.20
N ALA A 105 -10.00 5.51 2.55
CA ALA A 105 -11.08 6.07 1.72
C ALA A 105 -11.45 5.14 0.55
N ILE A 106 -10.46 4.70 -0.23
CA ILE A 106 -10.68 3.78 -1.36
C ILE A 106 -11.25 2.46 -0.87
N GLY A 107 -10.67 1.89 0.19
CA GLY A 107 -11.16 0.64 0.78
C GLY A 107 -12.62 0.72 1.21
N ARG A 108 -13.00 1.83 1.85
CA ARG A 108 -14.39 2.07 2.26
C ARG A 108 -15.34 2.20 1.06
N SER A 109 -14.96 3.00 0.06
CA SER A 109 -15.75 3.21 -1.15
C SER A 109 -16.04 1.88 -1.86
N LEU A 110 -15.00 1.06 -2.08
CA LEU A 110 -15.12 -0.20 -2.81
C LEU A 110 -15.84 -1.31 -2.03
N MET A 111 -15.58 -1.42 -0.72
CA MET A 111 -16.29 -2.37 0.15
C MET A 111 -17.69 -1.88 0.58
N ASN A 112 -18.19 -0.78 -0.01
CA ASN A 112 -19.48 -0.16 0.31
C ASN A 112 -19.69 0.10 1.82
N LYS A 113 -18.64 0.57 2.49
CA LYS A 113 -18.65 1.00 3.90
C LYS A 113 -18.95 2.50 4.01
N PRO A 114 -19.58 2.97 5.10
CA PRO A 114 -19.85 4.38 5.30
C PRO A 114 -18.54 5.20 5.36
N ALA A 115 -18.58 6.44 4.88
CA ALA A 115 -17.52 7.39 5.15
C ALA A 115 -17.54 7.76 6.65
N ILE A 116 -16.39 7.65 7.33
CA ILE A 116 -16.23 8.09 8.71
C ILE A 116 -15.60 9.48 8.73
N GLY A 117 -16.22 10.40 9.46
CA GLY A 117 -15.61 11.67 9.82
C GLY A 117 -14.50 11.45 10.85
N LEU A 118 -13.29 11.15 10.39
CA LEU A 118 -12.11 11.02 11.25
C LEU A 118 -11.73 12.39 11.81
N SER A 119 -11.52 12.47 13.12
CA SER A 119 -10.94 13.64 13.76
C SER A 119 -9.51 13.90 13.29
N ASN A 120 -9.02 15.14 13.44
CA ASN A 120 -7.61 15.47 13.19
C ASN A 120 -6.64 14.58 14.00
N TYR A 121 -7.05 14.15 15.21
CA TYR A 121 -6.27 13.20 16.00
C TYR A 121 -6.22 11.80 15.38
N GLU A 122 -7.34 11.25 14.89
CA GLU A 122 -7.34 9.94 14.22
C GLU A 122 -6.61 9.99 12.89
N LEU A 123 -6.78 11.07 12.11
CA LEU A 123 -5.97 11.35 10.93
C LEU A 123 -4.47 11.39 11.26
N SER A 124 -4.08 11.87 12.46
CA SER A 124 -2.70 11.84 12.98
C SER A 124 -2.15 10.42 13.16
N LYS A 125 -3.02 9.44 13.43
CA LYS A 125 -2.66 8.04 13.75
C LYS A 125 -2.79 7.07 12.56
N MET A 126 -3.31 7.49 11.41
CA MET A 126 -3.43 6.64 10.20
C MET A 126 -2.14 5.93 9.80
N GLY A 127 -0.97 6.56 10.03
CA GLY A 127 0.33 5.95 9.74
C GLY A 127 0.73 4.76 10.62
N ILE A 128 0.00 4.52 11.73
CA ILE A 128 0.14 3.33 12.59
C ILE A 128 -0.67 2.17 12.02
N HIS A 129 -1.83 2.44 11.42
CA HIS A 129 -2.71 1.42 10.84
C HIS A 129 -2.24 0.99 9.44
N PHE A 130 -1.61 1.90 8.69
CA PHE A 130 -0.98 1.64 7.39
C PHE A 130 0.48 2.12 7.47
N PRO A 131 1.45 1.27 7.87
CA PRO A 131 2.86 1.66 7.93
C PRO A 131 3.46 1.91 6.54
N TYR A 132 4.68 2.45 6.45
CA TYR A 132 5.30 2.71 5.14
C TYR A 132 5.46 1.43 4.30
N ALA A 133 5.26 1.55 2.98
CA ALA A 133 5.23 0.43 2.05
C ALA A 133 4.22 -0.68 2.41
N SER A 134 3.21 -0.38 3.24
CA SER A 134 2.11 -1.32 3.50
C SER A 134 1.27 -1.49 2.25
N VAL A 135 0.87 -2.73 1.94
CA VAL A 135 -0.01 -3.04 0.81
C VAL A 135 -1.35 -3.58 1.30
N VAL A 136 -2.43 -3.00 0.79
CA VAL A 136 -3.79 -3.56 0.89
C VAL A 136 -4.19 -4.03 -0.51
N ALA A 137 -4.80 -5.20 -0.61
CA ALA A 137 -5.34 -5.67 -1.88
C ALA A 137 -6.81 -6.04 -1.77
N LEU A 138 -7.57 -5.70 -2.81
CA LEU A 138 -8.98 -6.02 -2.95
C LEU A 138 -9.18 -6.72 -4.29
N GLU A 139 -10.06 -7.71 -4.35
CA GLU A 139 -10.55 -8.27 -5.60
C GLU A 139 -12.05 -8.03 -5.77
N GLU A 140 -12.45 -7.85 -7.02
CA GLU A 140 -13.83 -7.82 -7.43
C GLU A 140 -14.39 -9.24 -7.53
N THR A 141 -15.50 -9.49 -6.84
CA THR A 141 -16.21 -10.77 -6.86
C THR A 141 -17.14 -10.86 -8.07
N ASN A 142 -16.96 -11.92 -8.86
CA ASN A 142 -17.66 -12.22 -10.11
C ASN A 142 -19.20 -12.17 -10.02
N THR A 143 -19.77 -12.33 -8.83
CA THR A 143 -21.21 -12.50 -8.65
C THR A 143 -22.01 -11.20 -8.62
N ASN A 144 -21.40 -10.04 -8.34
CA ASN A 144 -22.14 -8.76 -8.17
C ASN A 144 -21.28 -7.48 -8.30
N GLY A 145 -20.00 -7.55 -8.71
CA GLY A 145 -19.12 -6.36 -8.71
C GLY A 145 -18.78 -5.83 -7.30
N LYS A 146 -19.01 -6.66 -6.26
CA LYS A 146 -18.64 -6.37 -4.88
C LYS A 146 -17.14 -6.55 -4.70
N TRP A 147 -16.51 -5.75 -3.84
CA TRP A 147 -15.09 -5.90 -3.53
C TRP A 147 -14.90 -6.63 -2.19
N GLN A 148 -13.97 -7.59 -2.18
CA GLN A 148 -13.54 -8.28 -0.97
C GLN A 148 -12.04 -8.08 -0.73
N LEU A 149 -11.63 -8.10 0.54
CA LEU A 149 -10.23 -8.06 0.93
C LEU A 149 -9.54 -9.36 0.48
N MET A 150 -8.34 -9.24 -0.11
CA MET A 150 -7.42 -10.35 -0.33
C MET A 150 -6.40 -10.41 0.82
N PRO A 151 -6.69 -11.13 1.93
CA PRO A 151 -5.73 -11.25 3.02
C PRO A 151 -4.45 -11.94 2.54
N ASN A 152 -3.29 -11.46 3.01
CA ASN A 152 -1.98 -12.08 2.80
C ASN A 152 -1.50 -12.22 1.33
N VAL A 153 -2.08 -11.48 0.37
CA VAL A 153 -1.63 -11.56 -1.05
C VAL A 153 -0.14 -11.20 -1.24
N LEU A 154 0.38 -10.35 -0.34
CA LEU A 154 1.80 -10.09 -0.17
C LEU A 154 2.12 -10.26 1.32
N PRO A 155 3.16 -11.03 1.69
CA PRO A 155 3.60 -11.10 3.07
C PRO A 155 4.17 -9.73 3.50
N PRO A 156 3.94 -9.30 4.75
CA PRO A 156 4.57 -8.10 5.25
C PRO A 156 6.08 -8.30 5.38
N ILE A 157 6.84 -7.28 5.01
CA ILE A 157 8.27 -7.17 5.27
C ILE A 157 8.44 -6.61 6.68
N SER A 158 9.25 -7.29 7.48
CA SER A 158 9.68 -6.82 8.81
C SER A 158 11.20 -6.80 8.88
N PHE A 159 11.76 -5.74 9.44
CA PHE A 159 13.19 -5.59 9.69
C PHE A 159 13.40 -4.81 10.99
N LEU A 160 14.11 -5.41 11.94
CA LEU A 160 14.18 -4.94 13.34
C LEU A 160 12.76 -4.69 13.88
N ASP A 161 12.54 -3.58 14.58
CA ASP A 161 11.25 -3.20 15.17
C ASP A 161 10.23 -2.61 14.17
N PHE A 162 10.54 -2.62 12.87
CA PHE A 162 9.68 -2.07 11.82
C PHE A 162 9.02 -3.18 11.01
N SER A 163 7.70 -3.06 10.81
CA SER A 163 6.92 -3.94 9.92
C SER A 163 5.98 -3.10 9.06
N ASN A 164 5.84 -3.46 7.78
CA ASN A 164 4.84 -2.84 6.90
C ASN A 164 3.43 -3.46 7.02
N ARG A 165 3.20 -4.34 8.01
CA ARG A 165 1.92 -5.02 8.25
C ARG A 165 0.77 -4.01 8.45
N VAL A 166 -0.25 -4.10 7.60
CA VAL A 166 -1.51 -3.35 7.74
C VAL A 166 -2.27 -3.84 8.97
N ASN A 167 -2.84 -2.91 9.74
CA ASN A 167 -3.85 -3.22 10.75
C ASN A 167 -5.19 -3.52 10.05
N ILE A 168 -5.39 -4.78 9.68
CA ILE A 168 -6.59 -5.24 8.97
C ILE A 168 -7.87 -4.94 9.76
N ASN A 169 -7.88 -5.11 11.08
CA ASN A 169 -9.04 -4.81 11.92
C ASN A 169 -9.47 -3.33 11.83
N PHE A 170 -8.50 -2.41 11.74
CA PHE A 170 -8.80 -1.00 11.50
C PHE A 170 -9.35 -0.79 10.09
N PHE A 171 -8.74 -1.38 9.07
CA PHE A 171 -9.20 -1.25 7.67
C PHE A 171 -10.61 -1.82 7.44
N THR A 172 -10.94 -2.94 8.08
CA THR A 172 -12.24 -3.61 7.97
C THR A 172 -13.27 -3.17 9.00
N ARG A 173 -12.96 -2.19 9.88
CA ARG A 173 -13.90 -1.63 10.86
C ARG A 173 -15.19 -1.13 10.18
N SER A 174 -16.32 -1.25 10.84
CA SER A 174 -17.60 -0.66 10.40
C SER A 174 -17.44 0.86 10.22
#